data_AF-A0A645FPI1-F1
#
_entry.id   AF-A0A645FPI1-F1
#
_cell.length_a   1.000
_cell.length_b   1.000
_cell.length_c   1.000
_cell.angle_alpha   90.00
_cell.angle_beta   90.00
_cell.angle_gamma   90.00
#
_symmetry.space_group_name_H-M   'P 1'
#
loop_
_entity.id
_entity.type
_entity.pdbx_description
1 polymer ?
#
loop_
_entity_poly.entity_id
_entity_poly.type
_entity_poly.pdbx_seq_one_letter_code
_entity_poly.pdbx_strand_id
1 'polypeptide(L)'
;MGTELETEDYHWSSKEIEEQGIVTNFIEQTLRSLHIADITRLGPENYRAANLIHLKTAFEFPQAHIQNRFSDLLKALHPTPSVGGLPKDEARNFILTNEQHDRGYYTGFFGPVNINEKSAVYVNLRCLQLFDNNFVLYSGAGITSSSVAEKEWEETDNKMLTLMNVMKNS
;
A
#
# COMPACT_ATOMS: atom_id res chain seq x y z
N MET A 1 15.40 -4.19 26.02
CA MET A 1 16.32 -4.78 25.03
C MET A 1 15.51 -5.80 24.27
N GLY A 2 14.77 -5.37 23.25
CA GLY A 2 13.93 -6.26 22.44
C GLY A 2 14.79 -6.92 21.38
N THR A 3 14.74 -8.24 21.27
CA THR A 3 15.37 -8.99 20.19
C THR A 3 14.80 -8.50 18.86
N GLU A 4 15.65 -7.89 18.03
CA GLU A 4 15.32 -7.58 16.65
C GLU A 4 15.02 -8.90 15.94
N LEU A 5 13.78 -9.11 15.48
CA LEU A 5 13.47 -10.28 14.66
C LEU A 5 14.22 -10.16 13.34
N GLU A 6 14.99 -11.18 12.99
CA GLU A 6 15.60 -11.27 11.67
C GLU A 6 14.49 -11.31 10.61
N THR A 7 14.71 -10.62 9.49
CA THR A 7 13.68 -10.48 8.45
C THR A 7 13.24 -11.84 7.90
N GLU A 8 14.14 -12.81 7.86
CA GLU A 8 13.87 -14.17 7.36
C GLU A 8 12.96 -14.98 8.30
N ASP A 9 13.01 -14.71 9.61
CA ASP A 9 12.28 -15.48 10.64
C ASP A 9 10.89 -14.92 10.95
N TYR A 10 10.48 -13.82 10.29
CA TYR A 10 9.17 -13.24 10.53
C TYR A 10 8.05 -14.09 9.91
N HIS A 11 7.11 -14.51 10.74
CA HIS A 11 5.97 -15.32 10.32
C HIS A 11 4.71 -14.46 10.19
N TRP A 12 4.13 -14.46 9.00
CA TRP A 12 2.87 -13.80 8.69
C TRP A 12 1.67 -14.66 9.07
N SER A 13 0.61 -14.03 9.53
CA SER A 13 -0.67 -14.71 9.75
C SER A 13 -1.32 -15.13 8.42
N SER A 14 -2.21 -16.11 8.47
CA SER A 14 -2.99 -16.52 7.29
C SER A 14 -3.80 -15.37 6.69
N LYS A 15 -4.29 -14.44 7.52
CA LYS A 15 -5.02 -13.23 7.08
C LYS A 15 -4.12 -12.34 6.24
N GLU A 16 -2.91 -12.02 6.72
CA GLU A 16 -1.98 -11.14 5.99
C GLU A 16 -1.51 -11.77 4.67
N ILE A 17 -1.31 -13.09 4.64
CA ILE A 17 -0.98 -13.84 3.42
C ILE A 17 -2.16 -13.79 2.42
N GLU A 18 -3.39 -13.97 2.90
CA GLU A 18 -4.60 -13.88 2.08
C GLU A 18 -4.78 -12.47 1.49
N GLU A 19 -4.66 -11.43 2.31
CA GLU A 19 -4.75 -10.03 1.89
C GLU A 19 -3.68 -9.68 0.86
N GLN A 20 -2.43 -10.11 1.08
CA GLN A 20 -1.36 -9.96 0.09
C GLN A 20 -1.69 -10.68 -1.22
N GLY A 21 -2.28 -11.87 -1.15
CA GLY A 21 -2.72 -12.65 -2.30
C GLY A 21 -3.75 -11.91 -3.15
N ILE A 22 -4.72 -11.25 -2.51
CA ILE A 22 -5.74 -10.42 -3.20
C ILE A 22 -5.09 -9.29 -4.00
N VAL A 23 -4.17 -8.55 -3.36
CA VAL A 23 -3.45 -7.44 -4.01
C VAL A 23 -2.60 -7.95 -5.17
N THR A 24 -1.90 -9.06 -4.96
CA THR A 24 -1.02 -9.69 -5.95
C THR A 24 -1.80 -10.12 -7.19
N ASN A 25 -2.92 -10.80 -6.99
CA ASN A 25 -3.78 -11.25 -8.09
C ASN A 25 -4.36 -10.07 -8.87
N PHE A 26 -4.79 -9.00 -8.19
CA PHE A 26 -5.27 -7.79 -8.84
C PHE A 26 -4.19 -7.14 -9.72
N ILE A 27 -2.97 -6.99 -9.21
CA ILE A 27 -1.87 -6.39 -9.99
C ILE A 27 -1.58 -7.25 -11.22
N GLU A 28 -1.46 -8.57 -11.04
CA GLU A 28 -1.16 -9.47 -12.16
C GLU A 28 -2.24 -9.42 -13.25
N GLN A 29 -3.52 -9.47 -12.87
CA GLN A 29 -4.64 -9.37 -13.81
C GLN A 29 -4.67 -8.01 -14.52
N THR A 30 -4.35 -6.93 -13.80
CA THR A 30 -4.29 -5.57 -14.36
C THR A 30 -3.16 -5.42 -15.38
N LEU A 31 -1.97 -5.96 -15.09
CA LEU A 31 -0.86 -5.95 -16.05
C LEU A 31 -1.23 -6.74 -17.31
N ARG A 32 -1.87 -7.91 -17.16
CA ARG A 32 -2.32 -8.73 -18.29
C ARG A 32 -3.39 -8.04 -19.13
N SER A 33 -4.37 -7.35 -18.52
CA SER A 33 -5.41 -6.62 -19.25
C SER A 33 -4.87 -5.44 -20.06
N LEU A 34 -3.72 -4.88 -19.66
CA LEU A 34 -3.00 -3.85 -20.41
C LEU A 34 -2.12 -4.41 -21.54
N HIS A 35 -2.12 -5.73 -21.75
CA HIS A 35 -1.28 -6.46 -22.71
C HIS A 35 0.22 -6.35 -22.42
N ILE A 36 0.59 -6.29 -21.13
CA ILE A 36 1.98 -6.37 -20.70
C ILE A 36 2.37 -7.86 -20.69
N ALA A 37 3.42 -8.21 -21.44
CA ALA A 37 3.95 -9.56 -21.55
C ALA A 37 5.26 -9.70 -20.78
N ASP A 38 5.80 -10.92 -20.74
CA ASP A 38 7.09 -11.25 -20.10
C ASP A 38 7.17 -10.77 -18.64
N ILE A 39 6.05 -10.92 -17.92
CA ILE A 39 5.94 -10.55 -16.51
C ILE A 39 6.62 -11.62 -15.65
N THR A 40 7.66 -11.23 -14.94
CA THR A 40 8.28 -12.01 -13.87
C THR A 40 7.68 -11.60 -12.54
N ARG A 41 7.12 -12.56 -11.79
CA ARG A 41 6.63 -12.38 -10.42
C ARG A 41 7.66 -12.91 -9.42
N LEU A 42 8.04 -12.10 -8.45
CA LEU A 42 8.98 -12.44 -7.39
C LEU A 42 8.30 -12.32 -6.02
N GLY A 43 8.41 -13.35 -5.18
CA GLY A 43 7.77 -13.43 -3.87
C GLY A 43 6.41 -14.15 -3.85
N PRO A 44 5.64 -14.06 -2.75
CA PRO A 44 5.83 -13.13 -1.65
C PRO A 44 7.08 -13.41 -0.80
N GLU A 45 7.77 -12.37 -0.36
CA GLU A 45 8.97 -12.43 0.49
C GLU A 45 8.88 -11.44 1.65
N ASN A 46 9.62 -11.71 2.73
CA ASN A 46 9.78 -10.76 3.82
C ASN A 46 10.73 -9.64 3.37
N TYR A 47 10.24 -8.41 3.40
CA TYR A 47 11.00 -7.23 2.99
C TYR A 47 11.05 -6.21 4.13
N ARG A 48 12.26 -5.88 4.59
CA ARG A 48 12.44 -4.85 5.62
C ARG A 48 12.47 -3.45 5.00
N ALA A 49 11.55 -2.60 5.43
CA ALA A 49 11.51 -1.18 5.10
C ALA A 49 11.63 -0.38 6.41
N ALA A 50 12.78 0.26 6.62
CA ALA A 50 13.12 0.91 7.88
C ALA A 50 12.92 -0.05 9.08
N ASN A 51 12.06 0.31 10.02
CA ASN A 51 11.78 -0.46 11.23
C ASN A 51 10.68 -1.52 11.08
N LEU A 52 10.09 -1.69 9.89
CA LEU A 52 8.97 -2.61 9.66
C LEU A 52 9.37 -3.71 8.68
N ILE A 53 8.78 -4.89 8.86
CA ILE A 53 8.84 -5.97 7.88
C ILE A 53 7.50 -5.96 7.12
N HIS A 54 7.56 -6.12 5.81
CA HIS A 54 6.42 -6.15 4.89
C HIS A 54 6.44 -7.46 4.11
N LEU A 55 5.26 -8.01 3.82
CA LEU A 55 5.13 -9.07 2.85
C LEU A 55 5.06 -8.42 1.46
N LYS A 56 6.03 -8.73 0.60
CA LYS A 56 6.21 -8.04 -0.68
C LYS A 56 6.15 -9.02 -1.83
N THR A 57 5.45 -8.64 -2.90
CA THR A 57 5.52 -9.30 -4.20
C THR A 57 5.92 -8.26 -5.25
N ALA A 58 6.94 -8.55 -6.04
CA ALA A 58 7.40 -7.68 -7.12
C ALA A 58 6.96 -8.23 -8.47
N PHE A 59 6.69 -7.30 -9.40
CA PHE A 59 6.37 -7.59 -10.79
C PHE A 59 7.35 -6.83 -11.68
N GLU A 60 8.07 -7.55 -12.52
CA GLU A 60 9.06 -7.01 -13.44
C GLU A 60 8.65 -7.37 -14.87
N PHE A 61 8.80 -6.44 -15.80
CA PHE A 61 8.48 -6.63 -17.22
C PHE A 61 9.26 -5.63 -18.09
N PRO A 62 9.42 -5.87 -19.40
CA PRO A 62 10.12 -4.96 -20.29
C PRO A 62 9.49 -3.56 -20.36
N GLN A 63 10.30 -2.51 -20.20
CA GLN A 63 9.86 -1.11 -20.26
C GLN A 63 9.12 -0.75 -21.57
N ALA A 64 9.42 -1.44 -22.66
CA ALA A 64 8.75 -1.24 -23.96
C ALA A 64 7.21 -1.35 -23.87
N HIS A 65 6.68 -2.16 -22.96
CA HIS A 65 5.23 -2.31 -22.78
C HIS A 65 4.53 -1.06 -22.24
N ILE A 66 5.27 -0.15 -21.60
CA ILE A 66 4.74 1.06 -20.95
C ILE A 66 5.23 2.35 -21.58
N GLN A 67 5.96 2.28 -22.71
CA GLN A 67 6.42 3.46 -23.43
C GLN A 67 5.22 4.33 -23.82
N ASN A 68 5.22 5.60 -23.38
CA ASN A 68 4.10 6.54 -23.53
C ASN A 68 2.76 6.11 -22.89
N ARG A 69 2.75 5.04 -22.09
CA ARG A 69 1.56 4.48 -21.42
C ARG A 69 1.69 4.43 -19.89
N PHE A 70 2.69 5.10 -19.34
CA PHE A 70 2.94 5.13 -17.90
C PHE A 70 1.73 5.64 -17.10
N SER A 71 1.04 6.67 -17.59
CA SER A 71 -0.19 7.18 -16.96
C SER A 71 -1.34 6.17 -16.98
N ASP A 72 -1.45 5.36 -18.04
CA ASP A 72 -2.50 4.36 -18.18
C ASP A 72 -2.28 3.22 -17.21
N LEU A 73 -1.02 2.79 -17.06
CA LEU A 73 -0.61 1.83 -16.04
C LEU A 73 -0.97 2.32 -14.63
N LEU A 74 -0.62 3.57 -14.29
CA LEU A 74 -0.93 4.14 -12.97
C LEU A 74 -2.44 4.20 -12.72
N LYS A 75 -3.23 4.65 -13.70
CA LYS A 75 -4.71 4.71 -13.59
C LYS A 75 -5.33 3.32 -13.42
N ALA A 76 -4.80 2.32 -14.10
CA ALA A 76 -5.31 0.95 -13.99
C ALA A 76 -4.99 0.35 -12.61
N LEU A 77 -3.75 0.53 -12.13
CA LEU A 77 -3.32 0.00 -10.84
C LEU A 77 -3.92 0.74 -9.65
N HIS A 78 -4.08 2.06 -9.72
CA HIS A 78 -4.49 2.88 -8.59
C HIS A 78 -6.01 3.09 -8.49
N PRO A 79 -6.61 3.07 -7.29
CA PRO A 79 -6.07 2.47 -6.08
C PRO A 79 -5.97 0.95 -6.21
N THR A 80 -4.94 0.37 -5.61
CA THR A 80 -4.83 -1.08 -5.44
C THR A 80 -5.78 -1.54 -4.31
N PRO A 81 -6.14 -2.84 -4.24
CA PRO A 81 -6.99 -3.36 -3.18
C PRO A 81 -6.48 -3.07 -1.77
N SER A 82 -5.17 -2.97 -1.58
CA SER A 82 -4.53 -2.64 -0.30
C SER A 82 -4.95 -1.30 0.30
N VAL A 83 -5.46 -0.37 -0.53
CA VAL A 83 -5.88 0.96 -0.08
C VAL A 83 -7.29 1.36 -0.54
N GLY A 84 -7.80 0.70 -1.59
CA GLY A 84 -9.11 0.97 -2.19
C GLY A 84 -10.12 -0.18 -2.10
N GLY A 85 -9.72 -1.38 -1.69
CA GLY A 85 -10.59 -2.56 -1.59
C GLY A 85 -11.03 -3.16 -2.93
N LEU A 86 -11.83 -4.23 -2.85
CA LEU A 86 -12.46 -4.90 -3.99
C LEU A 86 -13.91 -5.33 -3.66
N PRO A 87 -14.82 -5.31 -4.66
CA PRO A 87 -14.64 -4.71 -5.98
C PRO A 87 -14.52 -3.18 -5.88
N LYS A 88 -13.82 -2.55 -6.84
CA LYS A 88 -13.25 -1.19 -6.68
C LYS A 88 -14.33 -0.13 -6.42
N ASP A 89 -15.43 -0.16 -7.14
CA ASP A 89 -16.47 0.87 -7.05
C ASP A 89 -17.30 0.73 -5.76
N GLU A 90 -17.63 -0.49 -5.37
CA GLU A 90 -18.35 -0.81 -4.14
C GLU A 90 -17.52 -0.46 -2.92
N ALA A 91 -16.24 -0.83 -2.90
CA ALA A 91 -15.33 -0.50 -1.81
C ALA A 91 -15.12 1.02 -1.71
N ARG A 92 -14.97 1.71 -2.84
CA ARG A 92 -14.90 3.18 -2.88
C ARG A 92 -16.18 3.83 -2.34
N ASN A 93 -17.35 3.33 -2.73
CA ASN A 93 -18.63 3.86 -2.25
C ASN A 93 -18.81 3.63 -0.75
N PHE A 94 -18.42 2.46 -0.25
CA PHE A 94 -18.41 2.17 1.18
C PHE A 94 -17.50 3.14 1.95
N ILE A 95 -16.26 3.32 1.50
CA ILE A 95 -15.31 4.27 2.09
C ILE A 95 -15.92 5.69 2.14
N LEU A 96 -16.45 6.18 1.03
CA LEU A 96 -17.04 7.52 0.95
C LEU A 96 -18.29 7.70 1.83
N THR A 97 -19.02 6.61 2.08
CA THR A 97 -20.24 6.65 2.91
C THR A 97 -19.94 6.55 4.39
N ASN A 98 -18.87 5.82 4.76
CA ASN A 98 -18.58 5.46 6.14
C ASN A 98 -17.46 6.30 6.78
N GLU A 99 -16.52 6.83 6.01
CA GLU A 99 -15.49 7.73 6.53
C GLU A 99 -16.01 9.17 6.61
N GLN A 100 -15.97 9.74 7.82
CA GLN A 100 -16.44 11.11 8.08
C GLN A 100 -15.38 12.19 7.81
N HIS A 101 -14.29 11.84 7.13
CA HIS A 101 -13.17 12.73 6.86
C HIS A 101 -12.73 12.62 5.39
N ASP A 102 -12.14 13.70 4.88
CA ASP A 102 -11.47 13.67 3.58
C ASP A 102 -10.06 13.08 3.76
N ARG A 103 -9.74 12.07 2.94
CA ARG A 103 -8.40 11.49 2.91
C ARG A 103 -7.37 12.47 2.33
N GLY A 104 -7.78 13.47 1.55
CA GLY A 104 -6.86 14.38 0.87
C GLY A 104 -5.87 13.59 0.00
N TYR A 105 -4.58 13.70 0.30
CA TYR A 105 -3.54 12.92 -0.40
C TYR A 105 -3.29 11.52 0.20
N TYR A 106 -3.86 11.19 1.36
CA TYR A 106 -3.71 9.88 1.98
C TYR A 106 -4.26 8.78 1.07
N THR A 107 -3.55 7.66 0.97
CA THR A 107 -3.79 6.55 0.05
C THR A 107 -3.63 6.86 -1.43
N GLY A 108 -3.36 8.12 -1.81
CA GLY A 108 -3.00 8.52 -3.18
C GLY A 108 -1.60 8.04 -3.58
N PHE A 109 -0.99 8.66 -4.58
CA PHE A 109 0.39 8.37 -4.98
C PHE A 109 1.14 9.63 -5.40
N PHE A 110 2.46 9.62 -5.27
CA PHE A 110 3.34 10.70 -5.70
C PHE A 110 4.74 10.19 -6.03
N GLY A 111 5.52 11.00 -6.73
CA GLY A 111 6.92 10.73 -6.98
C GLY A 111 7.41 11.35 -8.29
N PRO A 112 8.73 11.30 -8.56
CA PRO A 112 9.30 11.81 -9.79
C PRO A 112 8.79 11.04 -11.01
N VAL A 113 8.37 11.77 -12.03
CA VAL A 113 7.98 11.23 -13.34
C VAL A 113 8.93 11.79 -14.39
N ASN A 114 9.54 10.89 -15.16
CA ASN A 114 10.45 11.24 -16.25
C ASN A 114 11.65 12.13 -15.85
N ILE A 115 12.20 11.90 -14.66
CA ILE A 115 13.43 12.56 -14.21
C ILE A 115 14.60 11.66 -14.59
N ASN A 116 15.49 12.14 -15.47
CA ASN A 116 16.59 11.36 -16.03
C ASN A 116 16.11 10.03 -16.64
N GLU A 117 15.00 10.09 -17.40
CA GLU A 117 14.34 8.93 -18.04
C GLU A 117 13.85 7.86 -17.06
N LYS A 118 13.76 8.19 -15.77
CA LYS A 118 13.27 7.30 -14.72
C LYS A 118 12.01 7.89 -14.10
N SER A 119 11.09 7.00 -13.77
CA SER A 119 9.91 7.33 -12.98
C SER A 119 9.88 6.43 -11.75
N ALA A 120 9.63 7.02 -10.59
CA ALA A 120 9.46 6.30 -9.35
C ALA A 120 8.26 6.89 -8.64
N VAL A 121 7.23 6.08 -8.42
CA VAL A 121 5.95 6.51 -7.85
C VAL A 121 5.63 5.60 -6.68
N TYR A 122 5.17 6.21 -5.60
CA TYR A 122 4.93 5.57 -4.32
C TYR A 122 3.50 5.85 -3.86
N VAL A 123 2.87 4.86 -3.24
CA VAL A 123 1.58 5.05 -2.58
C VAL A 123 1.81 5.86 -1.31
N ASN A 124 0.99 6.91 -1.10
CA ASN A 124 1.10 7.79 0.05
C ASN A 124 0.45 7.15 1.28
N LEU A 125 1.26 6.42 2.04
CA LEU A 125 0.89 5.79 3.30
C LEU A 125 1.82 6.27 4.40
N ARG A 126 1.41 6.06 5.65
CA ARG A 126 2.20 6.44 6.83
C ARG A 126 2.61 7.91 6.74
N CYS A 127 1.63 8.76 6.48
CA CYS A 127 1.81 10.17 6.22
C CYS A 127 1.04 11.02 7.21
N LEU A 128 1.40 12.30 7.24
CA LEU A 128 0.69 13.33 7.97
C LEU A 128 0.45 14.52 7.05
N GLN A 129 -0.61 15.27 7.34
CA GLN A 129 -0.87 16.56 6.72
C GLN A 129 -0.58 17.65 7.75
N LEU A 130 0.35 18.55 7.42
CA LEU A 130 0.67 19.72 8.24
C LEU A 130 -0.25 20.90 7.87
N PHE A 131 -0.70 21.60 8.90
CA PHE A 131 -1.33 22.91 8.82
C PHE A 131 -0.54 23.87 9.70
N ASP A 132 -0.89 25.16 9.68
CA ASP A 132 -0.11 26.20 10.37
C ASP A 132 0.16 25.89 11.85
N ASN A 133 -0.84 25.37 12.58
CA ASN A 133 -0.77 25.14 14.03
C ASN A 133 -1.14 23.71 14.46
N ASN A 134 -1.40 22.82 13.52
CA ASN A 134 -1.79 21.44 13.82
C ASN A 134 -1.39 20.49 12.69
N PHE A 135 -1.59 19.20 12.94
CA PHE A 135 -1.38 18.17 11.94
C PHE A 135 -2.44 17.08 12.07
N VAL A 136 -2.69 16.37 10.96
CA VAL A 136 -3.55 15.20 10.90
C VAL A 136 -2.70 13.99 10.54
N LEU A 137 -2.79 12.93 11.33
CA LEU A 137 -2.18 11.63 11.03
C LEU A 137 -3.21 10.74 10.35
N TYR A 138 -2.77 10.00 9.32
CA TYR A 138 -3.62 9.06 8.62
C TYR A 138 -3.11 7.63 8.82
N SER A 139 -4.05 6.72 9.13
CA SER A 139 -3.81 5.29 9.29
C SER A 139 -5.04 4.52 8.84
N GLY A 140 -4.85 3.25 8.48
CA GLY A 140 -5.90 2.39 7.98
C GLY A 140 -5.47 0.92 8.03
N ALA A 141 -6.46 0.04 8.01
CA ALA A 141 -6.31 -1.40 8.00
C ALA A 141 -7.22 -2.03 6.95
N GLY A 142 -6.79 -3.18 6.41
CA GLY A 142 -7.59 -3.94 5.46
C GLY A 142 -8.69 -4.70 6.18
N ILE A 143 -9.93 -4.52 5.74
CA ILE A 143 -11.09 -5.22 6.32
C ILE A 143 -11.52 -6.34 5.37
N THR A 144 -11.55 -7.55 5.91
CA THR A 144 -12.00 -8.79 5.30
C THR A 144 -13.12 -9.42 6.13
N SER A 145 -13.74 -10.48 5.63
CA SER A 145 -14.74 -11.25 6.40
C SER A 145 -14.18 -11.92 7.66
N SER A 146 -12.85 -12.11 7.75
CA SER A 146 -12.16 -12.67 8.91
C SER A 146 -11.67 -11.62 9.90
N SER A 147 -11.93 -10.34 9.63
CA SER A 147 -11.48 -9.22 10.47
C SER A 147 -12.27 -9.13 11.78
N VAL A 148 -11.59 -8.70 12.84
CA VAL A 148 -12.16 -8.47 14.17
C VAL A 148 -11.98 -7.00 14.49
N ALA A 149 -13.09 -6.27 14.70
CA ALA A 149 -13.09 -4.81 14.80
C ALA A 149 -12.07 -4.27 15.81
N GLU A 150 -11.98 -4.90 16.99
CA GLU A 150 -11.03 -4.54 18.04
C GLU A 150 -9.57 -4.69 17.59
N LYS A 151 -9.27 -5.75 16.82
CA LYS A 151 -7.91 -5.99 16.29
C LYS A 151 -7.55 -4.99 15.21
N GLU A 152 -8.48 -4.64 14.32
CA GLU A 152 -8.24 -3.62 13.30
C GLU A 152 -8.01 -2.25 13.93
N TRP A 153 -8.72 -1.94 15.02
CA TRP A 153 -8.48 -0.74 15.82
C TRP A 153 -7.07 -0.74 16.41
N GLU A 154 -6.67 -1.81 17.11
CA GLU A 154 -5.31 -1.95 17.66
C GLU A 154 -4.23 -1.83 16.58
N GLU A 155 -4.44 -2.43 15.40
CA GLU A 155 -3.53 -2.32 14.27
C GLU A 155 -3.36 -0.88 13.80
N THR A 156 -4.47 -0.16 13.60
CA THR A 156 -4.43 1.24 13.16
C THR A 156 -3.77 2.16 14.20
N ASP A 157 -4.01 1.93 15.50
CA ASP A 157 -3.40 2.67 16.60
C ASP A 157 -1.88 2.44 16.67
N ASN A 158 -1.44 1.18 16.59
CA ASN A 158 0.00 0.84 16.55
C ASN A 158 0.73 1.48 15.37
N LYS A 159 0.08 1.53 14.19
CA LYS A 159 0.60 2.24 13.01
C LYS A 159 0.72 3.75 13.26
N MET A 160 -0.25 4.37 13.95
CA MET A 160 -0.20 5.79 14.31
C MET A 160 0.88 6.08 15.35
N LEU A 161 1.03 5.24 16.38
CA LEU A 161 2.08 5.39 17.39
C LEU A 161 3.48 5.39 16.78
N THR A 162 3.69 4.55 15.76
CA THR A 162 4.96 4.53 15.00
C THR A 162 5.25 5.89 14.36
N LEU A 163 4.25 6.53 13.75
CA LEU A 163 4.40 7.87 13.17
C LEU A 163 4.61 8.95 14.22
N MET A 164 3.85 8.90 15.31
CA MET A 164 3.98 9.85 16.42
C MET A 164 5.36 9.81 17.05
N ASN A 165 5.98 8.64 17.14
CA ASN A 165 7.33 8.50 17.70
C ASN A 165 8.40 9.19 16.84
N VAL A 166 8.24 9.22 15.51
CA VAL A 166 9.14 9.99 14.63
C VAL A 166 9.02 11.49 14.94
N MET A 167 7.79 11.98 15.12
CA MET A 167 7.52 13.40 15.40
C MET A 167 8.02 13.85 16.78
N LYS A 168 7.94 13.00 17.80
CA LYS A 168 8.40 13.34 19.17
C LYS A 168 9.92 13.38 19.32
N ASN A 169 10.64 12.72 18.42
CA ASN A 169 12.10 12.64 18.43
C ASN A 169 12.76 13.60 17.43
N SER A 170 11.98 14.51 16.83
CA SER A 170 12.43 15.53 15.87
C SER A 170 12.57 16.90 16.53
#